data_AF-A0A534T8S0-F1
#
_entry.id   AF-A0A534T8S0-F1
#
_cell.length_a   1.000
_cell.length_b   1.000
_cell.length_c   1.000
_cell.angle_alpha   90.00
_cell.angle_beta   90.00
_cell.angle_gamma   90.00
#
_symmetry.space_group_name_H-M   'P 1'
#
loop_
_entity.id
_entity.type
_entity.pdbx_description
1 polymer ?
#
loop_
_entity_poly.entity_id
_entity_poly.type
_entity_poly.pdbx_seq_one_letter_code
_entity_poly.pdbx_strand_id
1 'polypeptide(L)'
;MSTTERYARPVAETAWEIPSEFGTVFRWEYEEAREPLLRLYEKGKNLQWNTNTRIDWSQDLDPENPQGLPDESVSIFGSQVWGRLSPREKANARRHLQAWQLSQFLHGEQGALVCTAKIVQQVPSIDAKF
;
A
#
# COMPACT_ATOMS: atom_id res chain seq x y z
N MET A 1 -6.20 -26.39 4.14
CA MET A 1 -7.62 -26.30 3.73
C MET A 1 -7.77 -25.16 2.75
N SER A 2 -8.31 -25.43 1.56
CA SER A 2 -8.47 -24.40 0.53
C SER A 2 -9.64 -23.48 0.88
N THR A 3 -9.50 -22.16 0.67
CA THR A 3 -10.58 -21.19 0.85
C THR A 3 -11.62 -21.24 -0.28
N THR A 4 -11.32 -21.96 -1.36
CA THR A 4 -12.18 -22.14 -2.53
C THR A 4 -13.58 -22.67 -2.19
N GLU A 5 -13.69 -23.52 -1.17
CA GLU A 5 -14.96 -24.13 -0.73
C GLU A 5 -15.83 -23.18 0.11
N ARG A 6 -15.33 -21.99 0.45
CA ARG A 6 -16.01 -21.03 1.35
C ARG A 6 -16.68 -19.87 0.62
N TYR A 7 -16.51 -19.75 -0.70
CA TYR A 7 -17.09 -18.65 -1.47
C TYR A 7 -18.56 -18.92 -1.83
N ALA A 8 -19.39 -17.88 -1.71
CA ALA A 8 -20.82 -17.93 -2.07
C ALA A 8 -21.07 -17.98 -3.59
N ARG A 9 -20.05 -17.68 -4.40
CA ARG A 9 -20.08 -17.82 -5.87
C ARG A 9 -19.06 -18.88 -6.30
N PRO A 10 -19.32 -19.64 -7.38
CA PRO A 10 -18.35 -20.59 -7.90
C PRO A 10 -16.99 -19.93 -8.13
N VAL A 11 -15.90 -20.56 -7.68
CA VAL A 11 -14.53 -20.02 -7.84
C VAL A 11 -14.17 -19.76 -9.30
N ALA A 12 -14.73 -20.56 -10.21
CA ALA A 12 -14.59 -20.37 -11.66
C ALA A 12 -15.15 -19.01 -12.14
N GLU A 13 -16.14 -18.42 -11.44
CA GLU A 13 -16.68 -17.08 -11.76
C GLU A 13 -15.88 -15.94 -11.11
N THR A 14 -14.92 -16.25 -10.24
CA THR A 14 -14.09 -15.26 -9.52
C THR A 14 -12.71 -15.05 -10.14
N ALA A 15 -12.39 -15.80 -11.19
CA ALA A 15 -11.17 -15.64 -11.97
C ALA A 15 -11.44 -14.71 -13.17
N TRP A 16 -10.96 -13.47 -13.08
CA TRP A 16 -10.98 -12.54 -14.20
C TRP A 16 -9.64 -12.56 -14.92
N GLU A 17 -9.59 -13.27 -16.04
CA GLU A 17 -8.48 -13.14 -16.99
C GLU A 17 -8.76 -11.96 -17.91
N ILE A 18 -7.92 -10.94 -17.85
CA ILE A 18 -7.95 -9.79 -18.76
C ILE A 18 -6.73 -9.93 -19.67
N PRO A 19 -6.90 -10.44 -20.91
CA PRO A 19 -5.80 -10.55 -21.86
C PRO A 19 -5.20 -9.16 -22.11
N SER A 20 -3.89 -9.06 -22.03
CA SER A 20 -3.17 -7.80 -22.26
C SER A 20 -1.93 -8.10 -23.09
N GLU A 21 -1.92 -7.63 -24.32
CA GLU A 21 -0.77 -7.62 -25.21
C GLU A 21 -0.37 -6.16 -25.42
N PHE A 22 0.87 -5.82 -25.09
CA PHE A 22 1.39 -4.48 -25.26
C PHE A 22 2.84 -4.53 -25.75
N GLY A 23 3.17 -3.65 -26.70
CA GLY A 23 4.53 -3.49 -27.17
C GLY A 23 5.41 -2.91 -26.07
N THR A 24 6.60 -3.48 -25.88
CA THR A 24 7.64 -2.85 -25.06
C THR A 24 8.26 -1.71 -25.86
N VAL A 25 8.20 -0.49 -25.32
CA VAL A 25 8.82 0.66 -25.98
C VAL A 25 10.25 0.83 -25.48
N PHE A 26 11.18 0.46 -26.36
CA PHE A 26 12.61 0.63 -26.19
C PHE A 26 13.13 1.62 -27.24
N ARG A 27 13.47 2.83 -26.78
CA ARG A 27 13.85 3.97 -27.63
C ARG A 27 15.20 4.54 -27.17
N TRP A 28 16.04 4.93 -28.12
CA TRP A 28 17.37 5.51 -27.90
C TRP A 28 17.38 7.05 -27.84
N GLU A 29 16.23 7.67 -27.58
CA GLU A 29 16.09 9.12 -27.40
C GLU A 29 16.15 9.43 -25.90
N TYR A 30 17.08 10.29 -25.53
CA TYR A 30 17.36 10.60 -24.12
C TYR A 30 17.12 12.08 -23.79
N GLU A 31 16.79 12.93 -24.76
CA GLU A 31 16.48 14.33 -24.50
C GLU A 31 15.16 14.47 -23.71
N GLU A 32 15.23 15.20 -22.60
CA GLU A 32 14.10 15.45 -21.71
C GLU A 32 13.23 16.59 -22.26
N ALA A 33 12.11 16.26 -22.89
CA ALA A 33 11.26 17.25 -23.55
C ALA A 33 10.19 17.90 -22.65
N ARG A 34 9.99 17.43 -21.40
CA ARG A 34 8.85 17.83 -20.54
C ARG A 34 9.29 18.36 -19.17
N GLU A 35 9.87 19.55 -19.17
CA GLU A 35 10.23 20.29 -17.95
C GLU A 35 9.10 20.35 -16.87
N PRO A 36 7.80 20.51 -17.21
CA PRO A 36 6.74 20.51 -16.20
C PRO A 36 6.56 19.17 -15.47
N LEU A 37 6.78 18.04 -16.16
CA LEU A 37 6.66 16.70 -15.58
C LEU A 37 7.78 16.46 -14.56
N LEU A 38 9.00 16.84 -14.93
CA LEU A 38 10.18 16.75 -14.05
C LEU A 38 10.04 17.62 -12.80
N ARG A 39 9.51 18.84 -12.94
CA ARG A 39 9.22 19.70 -11.78
C ARG A 39 8.18 19.09 -10.85
N LEU A 40 7.15 18.42 -11.38
CA LEU A 40 6.16 17.72 -10.56
C LEU A 40 6.79 16.53 -9.84
N TYR A 41 7.60 15.75 -10.52
CA TYR A 41 8.33 14.62 -9.95
C TYR A 41 9.25 15.04 -8.80
N GLU A 42 10.09 16.07 -9.02
CA GLU A 42 11.01 16.59 -7.98
C GLU A 42 10.25 17.19 -6.80
N LYS A 43 9.12 17.88 -7.05
CA LYS A 43 8.24 18.33 -5.97
C LYS A 43 7.66 17.15 -5.20
N GLY A 44 7.26 16.08 -5.89
CA GLY A 44 6.81 14.83 -5.29
C GLY A 44 7.87 14.22 -4.38
N LYS A 45 9.09 14.00 -4.90
CA LYS A 45 10.22 13.48 -4.13
C LYS A 45 10.54 14.29 -2.88
N ASN A 46 10.61 15.62 -3.01
CA ASN A 46 10.94 16.51 -1.89
C ASN A 46 9.84 16.55 -0.82
N LEU A 47 8.58 16.36 -1.22
CA LEU A 47 7.43 16.39 -0.31
C LEU A 47 7.02 15.00 0.20
N GLN A 48 7.59 13.92 -0.35
CA GLN A 48 7.38 12.55 0.10
C GLN A 48 8.42 12.08 1.13
N TRP A 49 8.26 10.84 1.60
CA TRP A 49 9.04 10.28 2.70
C TRP A 49 10.45 9.94 2.24
N ASN A 50 11.44 10.73 2.67
CA ASN A 50 12.85 10.35 2.57
C ASN A 50 13.22 9.49 3.78
N THR A 51 13.48 8.20 3.55
CA THR A 51 13.81 7.23 4.61
C THR A 51 15.05 7.58 5.42
N ASN A 52 16.00 8.33 4.82
CA ASN A 52 17.27 8.68 5.47
C ASN A 52 17.17 9.94 6.34
N THR A 53 16.22 10.84 6.05
CA THR A 53 16.16 12.15 6.70
C THR A 53 14.85 12.45 7.41
N ARG A 54 13.77 11.75 7.07
CA ARG A 54 12.41 12.08 7.54
C ARG A 54 11.81 11.04 8.48
N ILE A 55 12.36 9.83 8.53
CA ILE A 55 11.96 8.79 9.47
C ILE A 55 13.02 8.70 10.57
N ASP A 56 12.61 8.95 11.81
CA ASP A 56 13.46 8.72 12.98
C ASP A 56 13.39 7.26 13.38
N TRP A 57 14.42 6.50 13.01
CA TRP A 57 14.53 5.08 13.30
C TRP A 57 14.95 4.76 14.74
N SER A 58 15.28 5.77 15.55
CA SER A 58 15.72 5.58 16.94
C SER A 58 14.56 5.53 17.94
N GLN A 59 13.32 5.72 17.48
CA GLN A 59 12.13 5.73 18.33
C GLN A 59 11.92 4.39 19.03
N ASP A 60 11.64 4.46 20.34
CA ASP A 60 11.19 3.33 21.12
C ASP A 60 9.66 3.23 21.00
N LEU A 61 9.19 2.19 20.30
CA LEU A 61 7.77 2.01 20.01
C LEU A 61 7.10 1.15 21.07
N ASP A 62 5.96 1.61 21.59
CA ASP A 62 5.11 0.82 22.49
C ASP A 62 4.57 -0.43 21.76
N PRO A 63 4.91 -1.66 22.20
CA PRO A 63 4.42 -2.87 21.54
C PRO A 63 2.89 -3.07 21.68
N GLU A 64 2.23 -2.39 22.62
CA GLU A 64 0.77 -2.44 22.81
C GLU A 64 0.01 -1.43 21.94
N ASN A 65 0.70 -0.39 21.46
CA ASN A 65 0.15 0.61 20.54
C ASN A 65 1.24 1.21 19.62
N PRO A 66 1.81 0.41 18.69
CA PRO A 66 2.95 0.85 17.88
C PRO A 66 2.63 2.03 16.96
N GLN A 67 1.37 2.21 16.56
CA GLN A 67 0.95 3.38 15.76
C GLN A 67 0.52 4.59 16.60
N GLY A 68 0.46 4.47 17.93
CA GLY A 68 0.03 5.57 18.83
C GLY A 68 -1.40 6.06 18.61
N LEU A 69 -2.25 5.25 17.95
CA LEU A 69 -3.62 5.63 17.62
C LEU A 69 -4.53 5.53 18.85
N PRO A 70 -5.55 6.41 18.96
CA PRO A 70 -6.50 6.37 20.06
C PRO A 70 -7.47 5.19 19.91
N ASP A 71 -8.10 4.77 21.01
CA ASP A 71 -9.01 3.60 21.02
C ASP A 71 -10.22 3.77 20.09
N GLU A 72 -10.63 5.01 19.89
CA GLU A 72 -11.66 5.45 18.94
C GLU A 72 -11.38 5.00 17.50
N SER A 73 -10.13 4.71 17.14
CA SER A 73 -9.77 4.18 15.82
C SER A 73 -10.13 2.70 15.63
N VAL A 74 -10.45 1.99 16.72
CA VAL A 74 -10.84 0.58 16.67
C VAL A 74 -12.33 0.48 16.36
N SER A 75 -12.71 -0.25 15.31
CA SER A 75 -14.11 -0.28 14.83
C SER A 75 -15.15 -0.74 15.84
N ILE A 76 -14.75 -1.53 16.85
CA ILE A 76 -15.64 -2.01 17.92
C ILE A 76 -15.64 -1.10 19.16
N PHE A 77 -14.90 0.01 19.15
CA PHE A 77 -14.86 0.98 20.24
C PHE A 77 -16.27 1.48 20.59
N GLY A 78 -16.51 1.74 21.88
CA GLY A 78 -17.82 2.15 22.40
C GLY A 78 -18.88 1.03 22.45
N SER A 79 -18.62 -0.15 21.88
CA SER A 79 -19.52 -1.30 22.00
C SER A 79 -19.46 -1.95 23.39
N GLN A 80 -20.51 -2.67 23.76
CA GLN A 80 -20.50 -3.49 24.99
C GLN A 80 -19.38 -4.55 24.96
N VAL A 81 -19.02 -5.05 23.77
CA VAL A 81 -17.93 -6.03 23.61
C VAL A 81 -16.61 -5.39 24.00
N TRP A 82 -16.31 -4.19 23.51
CA TRP A 82 -15.10 -3.44 23.87
C TRP A 82 -15.04 -3.12 25.36
N GLY A 83 -16.18 -2.74 25.96
CA GLY A 83 -16.30 -2.46 27.39
C GLY A 83 -15.97 -3.66 28.29
N ARG A 84 -16.14 -4.89 27.79
CA ARG A 84 -15.84 -6.13 28.53
C ARG A 84 -14.38 -6.57 28.43
N LEU A 85 -13.61 -6.04 27.47
CA LEU A 85 -12.21 -6.41 27.30
C LEU A 85 -11.35 -5.84 28.43
N SER A 86 -10.47 -6.66 28.97
CA SER A 86 -9.38 -6.23 29.86
C SER A 86 -8.37 -5.33 29.12
N PRO A 87 -7.52 -4.57 29.83
CA PRO A 87 -6.48 -3.76 29.21
C PRO A 87 -5.58 -4.56 28.24
N ARG A 88 -5.19 -5.78 28.62
CA ARG A 88 -4.37 -6.67 27.80
C ARG A 88 -5.10 -7.15 26.53
N GLU A 89 -6.39 -7.42 26.62
CA GLU A 89 -7.20 -7.82 25.45
C GLU A 89 -7.40 -6.65 24.49
N LYS A 90 -7.60 -5.43 25.01
CA LYS A 90 -7.64 -4.20 24.20
C LYS A 90 -6.32 -3.96 23.46
N ALA A 91 -5.18 -4.10 24.16
CA ALA A 91 -3.85 -4.01 23.55
C ALA A 91 -3.65 -5.03 22.42
N ASN A 92 -4.04 -6.29 22.65
CA ASN A 92 -3.96 -7.32 21.61
C ASN A 92 -4.86 -7.01 20.41
N ALA A 93 -6.12 -6.62 20.65
CA ALA A 93 -7.04 -6.25 19.59
C ALA A 93 -6.48 -5.11 18.73
N ARG A 94 -5.93 -4.07 19.38
CA ARG A 94 -5.29 -2.93 18.72
C ARG A 94 -4.11 -3.36 17.85
N ARG A 95 -3.18 -4.12 18.41
CA ARG A 95 -2.00 -4.62 17.71
C ARG A 95 -2.38 -5.46 16.49
N HIS A 96 -3.36 -6.34 16.61
CA HIS A 96 -3.83 -7.15 15.48
C HIS A 96 -4.51 -6.31 14.39
N LEU A 97 -5.32 -5.32 14.77
CA LEU A 97 -5.96 -4.43 13.82
C LEU A 97 -4.92 -3.60 13.04
N GLN A 98 -3.94 -3.03 13.75
CA GLN A 98 -2.85 -2.26 13.16
C GLN A 98 -2.00 -3.11 12.21
N ALA A 99 -1.63 -4.33 12.61
CA ALA A 99 -0.89 -5.26 11.76
C ALA A 99 -1.69 -5.68 10.52
N TRP A 100 -2.99 -5.96 10.68
CA TRP A 100 -3.87 -6.30 9.56
C TRP A 100 -3.98 -5.15 8.56
N GLN A 101 -4.17 -3.91 9.04
CA GLN A 101 -4.25 -2.72 8.18
C GLN A 101 -2.96 -2.50 7.39
N LEU A 102 -1.80 -2.58 8.05
CA LEU A 102 -0.49 -2.51 7.36
C LEU A 102 -0.33 -3.61 6.31
N SER A 103 -0.83 -4.81 6.60
CA SER A 103 -0.84 -5.89 5.62
C SER A 103 -1.70 -5.52 4.40
N GLN A 104 -2.86 -4.89 4.57
CA GLN A 104 -3.68 -4.44 3.44
C GLN A 104 -2.95 -3.40 2.59
N PHE A 105 -2.27 -2.44 3.23
CA PHE A 105 -1.42 -1.48 2.52
C PHE A 105 -0.34 -2.17 1.69
N LEU A 106 0.38 -3.13 2.26
CA LEU A 106 1.43 -3.86 1.53
C LEU A 106 0.91 -4.57 0.27
N HIS A 107 -0.26 -5.22 0.34
CA HIS A 107 -0.88 -5.85 -0.83
C HIS A 107 -1.30 -4.81 -1.88
N GLY A 108 -1.81 -3.64 -1.44
CA GLY A 108 -2.14 -2.53 -2.32
C GLY A 108 -0.90 -1.99 -3.06
N GLU A 109 0.20 -1.78 -2.35
CA GLU A 109 1.47 -1.34 -2.92
C GLU A 109 2.03 -2.34 -3.94
N GLN A 110 1.90 -3.65 -3.67
CA GLN A 110 2.28 -4.67 -4.64
C GLN A 110 1.48 -4.55 -5.95
N GLY A 111 0.17 -4.29 -5.87
CA GLY A 111 -0.66 -4.03 -7.04
C GLY A 111 -0.24 -2.76 -7.78
N ALA A 112 0.01 -1.67 -7.04
CA ALA A 112 0.49 -0.41 -7.60
C ALA A 112 1.83 -0.58 -8.34
N LEU A 113 2.74 -1.40 -7.79
CA LEU A 113 4.01 -1.73 -8.43
C LEU A 113 3.82 -2.44 -9.78
N VAL A 114 2.89 -3.39 -9.87
CA VAL A 114 2.57 -4.07 -11.14
C VAL A 114 2.00 -3.09 -12.16
N CYS A 115 1.09 -2.20 -11.74
CA CYS A 115 0.51 -1.19 -12.61
C CYS A 115 1.56 -0.20 -13.14
N THR A 116 2.41 0.33 -12.26
CA THR A 116 3.48 1.28 -12.63
C THR A 116 4.53 0.62 -13.52
N ALA A 117 4.91 -0.63 -13.27
CA ALA A 117 5.83 -1.37 -14.13
C ALA A 117 5.28 -1.52 -15.56
N LYS A 118 3.98 -1.77 -15.73
CA LYS A 118 3.34 -1.80 -17.05
C LYS A 118 3.38 -0.45 -17.75
N ILE A 119 3.11 0.65 -17.02
CA ILE A 119 3.20 2.01 -17.58
C ILE A 119 4.62 2.29 -18.07
N VAL A 120 5.63 2.04 -17.24
CA VAL A 120 7.06 2.25 -17.58
C VAL A 120 7.48 1.46 -18.82
N GLN A 121 6.92 0.28 -19.04
CA GLN A 121 7.20 -0.53 -20.25
C GLN A 121 6.59 0.06 -21.53
N GLN A 122 5.47 0.80 -21.42
CA GLN A 122 4.68 1.25 -22.57
C GLN A 122 4.90 2.72 -22.94
N VAL A 123 5.30 3.57 -22.00
CA VAL A 123 5.50 4.99 -22.29
C VAL A 123 6.69 5.20 -23.24
N PRO A 124 6.55 6.07 -24.27
CA PRO A 124 7.50 6.14 -25.36
C PRO A 124 8.73 7.01 -25.10
N SER A 125 8.66 7.87 -24.09
CA SER A 125 9.72 8.83 -23.77
C SER A 125 10.32 8.53 -22.40
N ILE A 126 11.62 8.78 -22.27
CA ILE A 126 12.40 8.42 -21.09
C ILE A 126 11.96 9.20 -19.85
N ASP A 127 11.58 10.47 -20.02
CA ASP A 127 11.07 11.38 -18.98
C ASP A 127 9.76 10.88 -18.32
N ALA A 128 8.97 10.06 -19.01
CA ALA A 128 7.74 9.47 -18.49
C ALA A 128 7.97 8.16 -17.71
N LYS A 129 9.20 7.65 -17.71
CA LYS A 129 9.59 6.42 -16.98
C LYS A 129 10.12 6.69 -15.58
N PHE A 130 10.37 7.95 -15.23
CA PHE A 130 10.93 8.37 -13.95
C PHE A 130 9.89 9.04 -13.06
#